data_AF-A0A6I4T8U4-F1
#
_entry.id   AF-A0A6I4T8U4-F1
#
_cell.length_a   1.000
_cell.length_b   1.000
_cell.length_c   1.000
_cell.angle_alpha   90.00
_cell.angle_beta   90.00
_cell.angle_gamma   90.00
#
_symmetry.space_group_name_H-M   'P 1'
#
loop_
_entity.id
_entity.type
_entity.pdbx_description
1 polymer ?
#
loop_
_entity_poly.entity_id
_entity_poly.type
_entity_poly.pdbx_seq_one_letter_code
_entity_poly.pdbx_strand_id
1 'polypeptide(L)'
;MPHTAYAFGPFHLDPADRRLLRDGAPVEVSARYLDALILLASENGRLVSKDRFHAEVWRGIPVTDEALTQCIRSLRKALDDDAANPAYIETVPRHGYRFIAPVTEAQSGAIPAANGPVPVVQLPAAWPGAAREVLAAAFGGAIAGIVGAIGYVMAGLVAPGVGAASTMLTLVTVNLVLGFAAGAFVGGGIAAGAAWGGRSVAWLAAGGAAGGLLVGAIARMIGTDLLTLFFGQAPVAMTGAAEGAIIGAASGIAAWIAARGESGTVFARIAPAPVLGAAAGAIIALAGGRLMIGSLAALADRFAQSRLRIDGVATQWLALVTAAECALFVTGVVAALVVARRLGPAR
;
A
#
# COMPACT_ATOMS: atom_id res chain seq x y z
N MET A 1 18.95 -29.16 -25.81
CA MET A 1 17.99 -29.62 -26.84
C MET A 1 17.50 -28.38 -27.56
N PRO A 2 17.29 -28.38 -28.88
CA PRO A 2 16.65 -27.23 -29.52
C PRO A 2 15.25 -27.08 -28.93
N HIS A 3 14.97 -25.91 -28.34
CA HIS A 3 13.64 -25.60 -27.83
C HIS A 3 12.88 -24.86 -28.92
N THR A 4 11.64 -25.29 -29.17
CA THR A 4 10.76 -24.68 -30.17
C THR A 4 10.27 -23.34 -29.65
N ALA A 5 10.67 -22.25 -30.30
CA ALA A 5 10.07 -20.94 -30.10
C ALA A 5 8.89 -20.77 -31.05
N TYR A 6 7.86 -20.06 -30.61
CA TYR A 6 6.66 -19.81 -31.39
C TYR A 6 6.61 -18.33 -31.80
N ALA A 7 6.38 -18.06 -33.09
CA ALA A 7 6.16 -16.70 -33.59
C ALA A 7 4.74 -16.58 -34.15
N PHE A 8 4.03 -15.52 -33.77
CA PHE A 8 2.68 -15.23 -34.24
C PHE A 8 2.46 -13.71 -34.27
N GLY A 9 2.05 -13.16 -35.41
CA GLY A 9 1.97 -11.70 -35.57
C GLY A 9 3.29 -11.00 -35.20
N PRO A 10 3.26 -9.91 -34.41
CA PRO A 10 4.47 -9.22 -33.92
C PRO A 10 5.11 -9.91 -32.70
N PHE A 11 4.58 -11.05 -32.26
CA PHE A 11 4.98 -11.70 -31.02
C PHE A 11 5.95 -12.87 -31.23
N HIS A 12 6.92 -12.97 -30.33
CA HIS A 12 7.81 -14.11 -30.18
C HIS A 12 7.67 -14.68 -28.76
N LEU A 13 7.24 -15.92 -28.68
CA LEU A 13 7.08 -16.68 -27.45
C LEU A 13 8.21 -17.71 -27.34
N ASP A 14 9.04 -17.58 -26.31
CA ASP A 14 10.11 -18.51 -25.98
C ASP A 14 9.72 -19.31 -24.72
N PRO A 15 9.34 -20.59 -24.86
CA PRO A 15 9.01 -21.44 -23.72
C PRO A 15 10.21 -21.75 -22.81
N ALA A 16 11.44 -21.77 -23.33
CA ALA A 16 12.63 -22.13 -22.58
C ALA A 16 13.08 -20.98 -21.67
N ASP A 17 13.14 -19.77 -22.23
CA ASP A 17 13.47 -18.55 -21.47
C ASP A 17 12.25 -17.96 -20.75
N ARG A 18 11.05 -18.52 -20.98
CA ARG A 18 9.77 -18.07 -20.42
C ARG A 18 9.52 -16.58 -20.71
N ARG A 19 9.70 -16.19 -21.96
CA ARG A 19 9.56 -14.79 -22.41
C ARG A 19 8.53 -14.66 -23.53
N LEU A 20 7.76 -13.59 -23.45
CA LEU A 20 6.95 -13.09 -24.55
C LEU A 20 7.56 -11.75 -24.99
N LEU A 21 7.88 -11.62 -26.26
CA LEU A 21 8.37 -10.39 -26.88
C LEU A 21 7.33 -9.90 -27.89
N ARG A 22 7.16 -8.59 -28.03
CA ARG A 22 6.44 -7.92 -29.11
C ARG A 22 7.41 -6.99 -29.81
N ASP A 23 7.66 -7.21 -31.11
CA ASP A 23 8.62 -6.41 -31.89
C ASP A 23 10.01 -6.33 -31.21
N GLY A 24 10.42 -7.41 -30.54
CA GLY A 24 11.69 -7.49 -29.79
C GLY A 24 11.67 -6.90 -28.36
N ALA A 25 10.59 -6.25 -27.93
CA ALA A 25 10.43 -5.73 -26.57
C ALA A 25 9.68 -6.71 -25.65
N PRO A 26 10.09 -6.90 -24.38
CA PRO A 26 9.42 -7.81 -23.45
C PRO A 26 8.00 -7.35 -23.09
N VAL A 27 7.06 -8.30 -23.12
CA VAL A 27 5.67 -8.13 -22.70
C VAL A 27 5.49 -8.83 -21.35
N GLU A 28 5.08 -8.07 -20.33
CA GLU A 28 4.86 -8.63 -18.99
C GLU A 28 3.61 -9.52 -18.96
N VAL A 29 3.81 -10.79 -18.66
CA VAL A 29 2.75 -11.78 -18.45
C VAL A 29 3.09 -12.58 -17.20
N SER A 30 2.10 -12.88 -16.35
CA SER A 30 2.33 -13.70 -15.17
C SER A 30 2.85 -15.08 -15.58
N ALA A 31 3.74 -15.68 -14.78
CA ALA A 31 4.35 -16.97 -15.11
C ALA A 31 3.30 -18.04 -15.47
N ARG A 32 2.19 -18.08 -14.73
CA ARG A 32 1.11 -19.05 -14.97
C ARG A 32 0.28 -18.74 -16.22
N TYR A 33 0.06 -17.47 -16.52
CA TYR A 33 -0.67 -17.10 -17.74
C TYR A 33 0.19 -17.35 -18.97
N LEU A 34 1.51 -17.20 -18.85
CA LEU A 34 2.46 -17.61 -19.88
C LEU A 34 2.36 -19.11 -20.16
N ASP A 35 2.23 -19.97 -19.13
CA ASP A 35 2.03 -21.40 -19.33
C ASP A 35 0.74 -21.70 -20.13
N ALA A 36 -0.34 -20.99 -19.85
CA ALA A 36 -1.58 -21.09 -20.62
C ALA A 36 -1.42 -20.63 -22.07
N LEU A 37 -0.63 -19.59 -22.32
CA LEU A 37 -0.33 -19.11 -23.67
C LEU A 37 0.55 -20.09 -24.45
N ILE A 38 1.54 -20.69 -23.80
CA ILE A 38 2.40 -21.74 -24.39
C ILE A 38 1.54 -22.94 -24.79
N LEU A 39 0.64 -23.39 -23.92
CA LEU A 39 -0.29 -24.49 -24.22
C LEU A 39 -1.19 -24.16 -25.43
N LEU A 40 -1.69 -22.93 -25.50
CA LEU A 40 -2.51 -22.47 -26.63
C LEU A 40 -1.72 -22.42 -27.95
N ALA A 41 -0.50 -21.89 -27.91
CA ALA A 41 0.35 -21.75 -29.09
C ALA A 41 0.85 -23.11 -29.60
N SER A 42 1.20 -24.04 -28.70
CA SER A 42 1.66 -25.38 -29.07
C SER A 42 0.57 -26.23 -29.72
N GLU A 43 -0.69 -25.93 -29.46
CA GLU A 43 -1.83 -26.65 -30.03
C GLU A 43 -2.22 -26.15 -31.43
N ASN A 44 -1.57 -25.09 -31.93
CA ASN A 44 -1.61 -24.61 -33.31
C ASN A 44 -3.02 -24.63 -33.94
N GLY A 45 -3.96 -23.89 -33.34
CA GLY A 45 -5.34 -23.83 -33.83
C GLY A 45 -6.26 -24.95 -33.35
N ARG A 46 -5.82 -25.88 -32.51
CA ARG A 46 -6.71 -26.87 -31.89
C ARG A 46 -7.40 -26.30 -30.64
N LEU A 47 -8.57 -26.85 -30.36
CA LEU A 47 -9.35 -26.50 -29.17
C LEU A 47 -8.67 -27.06 -27.92
N VAL A 48 -8.37 -26.19 -26.96
CA VAL A 48 -7.94 -26.57 -25.62
C VAL A 48 -9.14 -26.50 -24.69
N SER A 49 -9.55 -27.65 -24.14
CA SER A 49 -10.69 -27.73 -23.22
C SER A 49 -10.36 -27.09 -21.87
N LYS A 50 -11.39 -26.64 -21.16
CA LYS A 50 -11.24 -26.12 -19.78
C LYS A 50 -10.55 -27.13 -18.86
N ASP A 51 -10.93 -28.40 -18.94
CA ASP A 51 -10.34 -29.47 -18.12
C ASP A 51 -8.85 -29.65 -18.41
N ARG A 52 -8.43 -29.47 -19.67
CA ARG A 52 -7.01 -29.55 -20.05
C ARG A 52 -6.21 -28.37 -19.50
N PHE A 53 -6.78 -27.16 -19.52
CA PHE A 53 -6.18 -26.02 -18.82
C PHE A 53 -6.01 -26.31 -17.33
N HIS A 54 -7.05 -26.81 -16.66
CA HIS A 54 -7.00 -27.14 -15.25
C HIS A 54 -5.93 -28.20 -14.94
N ALA A 55 -5.82 -29.23 -15.79
CA ALA A 55 -4.85 -30.32 -15.61
C ALA A 55 -3.39 -29.88 -15.86
N GLU A 56 -3.13 -29.07 -16.90
CA GLU A 56 -1.78 -28.75 -17.34
C GLU A 56 -1.22 -27.45 -16.73
N VAL A 57 -2.07 -26.42 -16.55
CA VAL A 57 -1.65 -25.10 -16.04
C VAL A 57 -1.87 -24.98 -14.52
N TRP A 58 -2.89 -25.65 -13.98
CA TRP A 58 -3.25 -25.61 -12.55
C TRP A 58 -3.13 -26.97 -11.85
N ARG A 59 -2.14 -27.78 -12.24
CA ARG A 59 -1.92 -29.12 -11.70
C ARG A 59 -1.87 -29.11 -10.17
N GLY A 60 -2.85 -29.78 -9.54
CA GLY A 60 -2.94 -29.95 -8.08
C GLY A 60 -3.51 -28.75 -7.31
N ILE A 61 -4.06 -27.74 -8.00
CA ILE A 61 -4.70 -26.58 -7.37
C ILE A 61 -6.17 -26.56 -7.78
N PRO A 62 -7.13 -26.68 -6.85
CA PRO A 62 -8.54 -26.51 -7.18
C PRO A 62 -8.77 -25.04 -7.57
N VAL A 63 -9.05 -24.81 -8.85
CA VAL A 63 -9.41 -23.48 -9.36
C VAL A 63 -10.77 -23.53 -10.04
N THR A 64 -11.47 -22.40 -9.98
CA THR A 64 -12.78 -22.24 -10.62
C THR A 64 -12.61 -21.83 -12.08
N ASP A 65 -13.66 -22.05 -12.88
CA ASP A 65 -13.75 -21.55 -14.26
C ASP A 65 -13.58 -20.02 -14.38
N GLU A 66 -13.84 -19.28 -13.31
CA GLU A 66 -13.61 -17.83 -13.24
C GLU A 66 -12.12 -17.50 -13.32
N ALA A 67 -11.25 -18.30 -12.67
CA ALA A 67 -9.80 -18.09 -12.71
C ALA A 67 -9.24 -18.30 -14.13
N LEU A 68 -9.77 -19.29 -14.87
CA LEU A 68 -9.44 -19.49 -16.27
C LEU A 68 -9.94 -18.33 -17.14
N THR A 69 -11.15 -17.83 -16.88
CA THR A 69 -11.70 -16.67 -17.59
C THR A 69 -10.86 -15.41 -17.37
N GLN A 70 -10.39 -15.17 -16.15
CA GLN A 70 -9.48 -14.07 -15.83
C GLN A 70 -8.11 -14.23 -16.49
N CYS A 71 -7.57 -15.45 -16.55
CA CYS A 71 -6.35 -15.76 -17.28
C CYS A 71 -6.48 -15.35 -18.76
N ILE A 72 -7.54 -15.80 -19.45
CA ILE A 72 -7.75 -15.48 -20.86
C ILE A 72 -7.97 -13.98 -21.09
N ARG A 73 -8.72 -13.29 -20.21
CA ARG A 73 -8.87 -11.83 -20.29
C ARG A 73 -7.53 -11.09 -20.17
N SER A 74 -6.66 -11.56 -19.28
CA SER A 74 -5.34 -10.97 -19.08
C SER A 74 -4.43 -11.21 -20.28
N LEU A 75 -4.47 -12.42 -20.86
CA LEU A 75 -3.74 -12.74 -22.08
C LEU A 75 -4.22 -11.91 -23.27
N ARG A 76 -5.55 -11.76 -23.45
CA ARG A 76 -6.09 -10.88 -24.50
C ARG A 76 -5.59 -9.44 -24.36
N LYS A 77 -5.58 -8.90 -23.15
CA LYS A 77 -5.02 -7.56 -22.90
C LYS A 77 -3.53 -7.47 -23.24
N ALA A 78 -2.74 -8.50 -22.92
CA ALA A 78 -1.31 -8.53 -23.25
C ALA A 78 -1.05 -8.64 -24.76
N LEU A 79 -1.95 -9.31 -25.48
CA LEU A 79 -1.88 -9.50 -26.93
C LEU A 79 -2.58 -8.38 -27.73
N ASP A 80 -3.21 -7.41 -27.06
CA ASP A 80 -4.06 -6.38 -27.68
C ASP A 80 -5.21 -7.00 -28.51
N ASP A 81 -5.80 -8.07 -27.99
CA ASP A 81 -6.85 -8.89 -28.61
C ASP A 81 -8.24 -8.52 -28.08
N ASP A 82 -9.23 -8.44 -28.97
CA ASP A 82 -10.63 -8.17 -28.61
C ASP A 82 -11.44 -9.47 -28.56
N ALA A 83 -12.24 -9.67 -27.51
CA ALA A 83 -13.11 -10.83 -27.38
C ALA A 83 -14.29 -10.82 -28.37
N ALA A 84 -14.75 -9.62 -28.80
CA ALA A 84 -15.84 -9.50 -29.76
C ALA A 84 -15.38 -9.76 -31.20
N ASN A 85 -14.12 -9.50 -31.50
CA ASN A 85 -13.48 -9.76 -32.78
C ASN A 85 -12.07 -10.35 -32.57
N PRO A 86 -11.97 -11.64 -32.21
CA PRO A 86 -10.70 -12.24 -31.80
C PRO A 86 -9.75 -12.35 -32.98
N ALA A 87 -8.53 -11.87 -32.79
CA ALA A 87 -7.39 -12.05 -33.68
C ALA A 87 -6.44 -13.16 -33.20
N TYR A 88 -6.37 -13.40 -31.88
CA TYR A 88 -5.45 -14.39 -31.30
C TYR A 88 -6.17 -15.51 -30.55
N ILE A 89 -7.05 -15.19 -29.61
CA ILE A 89 -7.70 -16.19 -28.75
C ILE A 89 -9.20 -16.18 -29.00
N GLU A 90 -9.71 -17.23 -29.61
CA GLU A 90 -11.14 -17.45 -29.79
C GLU A 90 -11.73 -18.22 -28.59
N THR A 91 -12.91 -17.77 -28.14
CA THR A 91 -13.69 -18.51 -27.14
C THR A 91 -14.65 -19.46 -27.84
N VAL A 92 -14.56 -20.75 -27.54
CA VAL A 92 -15.55 -21.75 -27.95
C VAL A 92 -16.52 -21.98 -26.79
N PRO A 93 -17.75 -21.44 -26.85
CA PRO A 93 -18.67 -21.44 -25.71
C PRO A 93 -18.87 -22.84 -25.14
N ARG A 94 -18.83 -22.94 -23.80
CA ARG A 94 -18.98 -24.19 -23.02
C ARG A 94 -17.87 -25.23 -23.17
N HIS A 95 -16.90 -25.05 -24.06
CA HIS A 95 -15.86 -26.06 -24.32
C HIS A 95 -14.47 -25.60 -23.91
N GLY A 96 -14.07 -24.38 -24.30
CA GLY A 96 -12.72 -23.90 -24.02
C GLY A 96 -12.28 -22.77 -24.94
N TYR A 97 -11.00 -22.78 -25.29
CA TYR A 97 -10.36 -21.71 -26.05
C TYR A 97 -9.48 -22.27 -27.17
N ARG A 98 -9.33 -21.51 -28.24
CA ARG A 98 -8.52 -21.85 -29.41
C ARG A 98 -7.61 -20.68 -29.76
N PHE A 99 -6.36 -20.97 -30.11
CA PHE A 99 -5.43 -19.98 -30.63
C PHE A 99 -5.55 -19.90 -32.15
N ILE A 100 -6.11 -18.83 -32.68
CA ILE A 100 -6.49 -18.73 -34.10
C ILE A 100 -5.47 -17.97 -34.96
N ALA A 101 -4.50 -17.30 -34.34
CA ALA A 101 -3.41 -16.67 -35.08
C ALA A 101 -2.46 -17.75 -35.64
N PRO A 102 -1.93 -17.57 -36.86
CA PRO A 102 -0.98 -18.50 -37.44
C PRO A 102 0.31 -18.53 -36.61
N VAL A 103 0.70 -19.72 -36.17
CA VAL A 103 1.91 -19.93 -35.36
C VAL A 103 2.99 -20.56 -36.23
N THR A 104 4.15 -19.92 -36.29
CA THR A 104 5.35 -20.45 -36.93
C THR A 104 6.30 -20.96 -35.85
N GLU A 105 6.68 -22.23 -35.94
CA GLU A 105 7.71 -22.82 -35.11
C GLU A 105 9.09 -22.43 -35.63
N ALA A 106 9.84 -21.65 -34.85
CA ALA A 106 11.23 -21.31 -35.14
C ALA A 106 12.14 -22.20 -34.28
N GLN A 107 13.07 -22.91 -34.92
CA GLN A 107 14.17 -23.55 -34.21
C GLN A 107 15.09 -22.42 -33.71
N SER A 108 15.22 -22.26 -32.39
CA SER A 108 16.12 -21.27 -31.80
C SER A 108 17.57 -21.60 -32.16
N GLY A 109 18.04 -21.05 -33.28
CA GLY A 109 19.40 -21.05 -33.76
C GLY A 109 19.74 -19.67 -34.31
N ALA A 110 20.42 -18.88 -33.48
CA ALA A 110 21.01 -17.58 -33.80
C ALA A 110 20.03 -16.45 -34.20
N ILE A 111 19.54 -15.70 -33.22
CA ILE A 111 19.15 -14.31 -33.43
C ILE A 111 20.45 -13.50 -33.57
N PRO A 112 20.67 -12.73 -34.66
CA PRO A 112 21.81 -11.83 -34.76
C PRO A 112 21.74 -10.84 -33.60
N ALA A 113 22.79 -10.81 -32.77
CA ALA A 113 22.92 -9.85 -31.70
C ALA A 113 22.87 -8.44 -32.30
N ALA A 114 21.73 -7.77 -32.16
CA ALA A 114 21.60 -6.35 -32.42
C ALA A 114 22.40 -5.61 -31.33
N ASN A 115 23.71 -5.50 -31.53
CA ASN A 115 24.65 -4.74 -30.69
C ASN A 115 24.52 -3.22 -30.87
N GLY A 116 23.29 -2.73 -31.09
CA GLY A 116 22.99 -1.32 -30.89
C GLY A 116 22.59 -1.11 -29.43
N PRO A 117 23.00 -0.02 -28.76
CA PRO A 117 22.41 0.32 -27.48
C PRO A 117 20.93 0.62 -27.72
N VAL A 118 20.08 -0.40 -27.52
CA VAL A 118 18.63 -0.26 -27.50
C VAL A 118 18.34 0.74 -26.38
N PRO A 119 17.60 1.83 -26.61
CA PRO A 119 17.14 2.67 -25.51
C PRO A 119 16.18 1.79 -24.71
N VAL A 120 16.71 1.18 -23.65
CA VAL A 120 15.91 0.52 -22.64
C VAL A 120 14.99 1.60 -22.11
N VAL A 121 13.71 1.53 -22.46
CA VAL A 121 12.68 2.27 -21.73
C VAL A 121 12.72 1.67 -20.32
N GLN A 122 13.54 2.27 -19.47
CA GLN A 122 13.53 2.02 -18.05
C GLN A 122 12.18 2.52 -17.56
N LEU A 123 11.20 1.62 -17.47
CA LEU A 123 10.12 1.78 -16.51
C LEU A 123 10.81 2.08 -15.17
N PRO A 124 10.42 3.17 -14.46
CA PRO A 124 11.10 3.51 -13.23
C PRO A 124 10.99 2.32 -12.29
N ALA A 125 12.13 1.69 -12.00
CA ALA A 125 12.26 0.63 -11.00
C ALA A 125 12.02 1.26 -9.62
N ALA A 126 10.77 1.60 -9.31
CA ALA A 126 10.42 2.45 -8.18
C ALA A 126 9.90 1.68 -6.97
N TRP A 127 9.76 0.35 -7.01
CA TRP A 127 8.96 -0.36 -6.00
C TRP A 127 9.71 -1.18 -4.93
N PRO A 128 10.95 -1.67 -5.10
CA PRO A 128 11.64 -2.35 -4.00
C PRO A 128 11.98 -1.41 -2.84
N GLY A 129 12.34 -0.15 -3.16
CA GLY A 129 12.65 0.88 -2.16
C GLY A 129 11.41 1.48 -1.50
N ALA A 130 10.34 1.69 -2.27
CA ALA A 130 9.09 2.26 -1.76
C ALA A 130 8.42 1.32 -0.76
N ALA A 131 8.32 0.01 -1.05
CA ALA A 131 7.72 -0.96 -0.14
C ALA A 131 8.40 -0.98 1.23
N ARG A 132 9.73 -0.88 1.28
CA ARG A 132 10.47 -0.81 2.54
C ARG A 132 10.19 0.49 3.31
N GLU A 133 10.12 1.63 2.64
CA GLU A 133 9.79 2.90 3.28
C GLU A 133 8.34 2.89 3.83
N VAL A 134 7.39 2.30 3.10
CA VAL A 134 6.00 2.12 3.57
C VAL A 134 5.94 1.22 4.80
N LEU A 135 6.57 0.04 4.75
CA LEU A 135 6.59 -0.88 5.88
C LEU A 135 7.27 -0.26 7.11
N ALA A 136 8.40 0.44 6.91
CA ALA A 136 9.08 1.12 8.00
C ALA A 136 8.18 2.19 8.63
N ALA A 137 7.54 3.04 7.83
CA ALA A 137 6.61 4.04 8.34
C ALA A 137 5.42 3.40 9.09
N ALA A 138 4.90 2.27 8.60
CA ALA A 138 3.85 1.51 9.27
C ALA A 138 4.29 1.02 10.67
N PHE A 139 5.48 0.41 10.78
CA PHE A 139 6.02 0.00 12.08
C PHE A 139 6.33 1.19 12.99
N GLY A 140 6.83 2.29 12.44
CA GLY A 140 7.05 3.54 13.17
C GLY A 140 5.76 4.09 13.78
N GLY A 141 4.68 4.10 13.00
CA GLY A 141 3.34 4.47 13.46
C GLY A 141 2.78 3.49 14.50
N ALA A 142 2.98 2.18 14.33
CA ALA A 142 2.55 1.16 15.29
C ALA A 142 3.23 1.34 16.66
N ILE A 143 4.55 1.56 16.67
CA ILE A 143 5.32 1.83 17.89
C ILE A 143 4.82 3.12 18.56
N ALA A 144 4.60 4.19 17.79
CA ALA A 144 4.02 5.42 18.30
C ALA A 144 2.64 5.19 18.93
N GLY A 145 1.79 4.37 18.32
CA GLY A 145 0.50 3.98 18.87
C GLY A 145 0.59 3.25 20.21
N ILE A 146 1.49 2.27 20.32
CA ILE A 146 1.74 1.55 21.59
C ILE A 146 2.21 2.51 22.68
N VAL A 147 3.19 3.36 22.36
CA VAL A 147 3.74 4.33 23.33
C VAL A 147 2.67 5.34 23.76
N GLY A 148 1.82 5.81 22.83
CA GLY A 148 0.70 6.70 23.13
C GLY A 148 -0.32 6.04 24.07
N ALA A 149 -0.71 4.80 23.78
CA ALA A 149 -1.64 4.05 24.62
C ALA A 149 -1.11 3.84 26.05
N ILE A 150 0.18 3.51 26.21
CA ILE A 150 0.83 3.42 27.52
C ILE A 150 0.84 4.80 28.19
N GLY A 151 1.15 5.86 27.43
CA GLY A 151 1.14 7.24 27.89
C GLY A 151 -0.21 7.66 28.49
N TYR A 152 -1.34 7.28 27.86
CA TYR A 152 -2.67 7.60 28.39
C TYR A 152 -2.93 6.96 29.76
N VAL A 153 -2.50 5.72 29.94
CA VAL A 153 -2.66 5.00 31.22
C VAL A 153 -1.76 5.63 32.29
N MET A 154 -0.49 5.90 31.96
CA MET A 154 0.48 6.50 32.89
C MET A 154 0.11 7.93 33.30
N ALA A 155 -0.49 8.70 32.38
CA ALA A 155 -0.97 10.05 32.65
C ALA A 155 -2.31 10.08 33.44
N GLY A 156 -2.88 8.92 33.78
CA GLY A 156 -4.17 8.84 34.46
C GLY A 156 -5.37 9.28 33.61
N LEU A 157 -5.18 9.47 32.30
CA LEU A 157 -6.23 9.88 31.36
C LEU A 157 -7.26 8.77 31.15
N VAL A 158 -6.88 7.52 31.42
CA VAL A 158 -7.79 6.37 31.47
C VAL A 158 -7.62 5.69 32.81
N ALA A 159 -8.65 5.75 33.66
CA ALA A 159 -8.61 5.11 34.97
C ALA A 159 -8.82 3.58 34.86
N PRO A 160 -7.95 2.75 35.47
CA PRO A 160 -8.14 1.30 35.46
C PRO A 160 -9.33 0.91 36.35
N GLY A 161 -10.45 0.54 35.73
CA GLY A 161 -11.58 -0.12 36.40
C GLY A 161 -11.36 -1.63 36.58
N VAL A 162 -12.40 -2.35 37.03
CA VAL A 162 -12.39 -3.84 37.06
C VAL A 162 -12.18 -4.36 35.63
N GLY A 163 -11.05 -5.05 35.40
CA GLY A 163 -10.58 -5.43 34.07
C GLY A 163 -9.51 -4.50 33.48
N ALA A 164 -8.69 -3.84 34.32
CA ALA A 164 -7.60 -2.96 33.92
C ALA A 164 -6.70 -3.54 32.81
N ALA A 165 -6.31 -4.82 32.92
CA ALA A 165 -5.50 -5.50 31.92
C ALA A 165 -6.20 -5.60 30.55
N SER A 166 -7.51 -5.86 30.53
CA SER A 166 -8.29 -5.95 29.29
C SER A 166 -8.48 -4.57 28.64
N THR A 167 -8.68 -3.52 29.44
CA THR A 167 -8.78 -2.14 28.94
C THR A 167 -7.45 -1.67 28.36
N MET A 168 -6.34 -1.95 29.06
CA MET A 168 -5.00 -1.63 28.59
C MET A 168 -4.66 -2.38 27.29
N LEU A 169 -4.93 -3.68 27.24
CA LEU A 169 -4.73 -4.48 26.03
C LEU A 169 -5.56 -3.95 24.86
N THR A 170 -6.81 -3.58 25.09
CA THR A 170 -7.70 -3.00 24.07
C THR A 170 -7.15 -1.68 23.54
N LEU A 171 -6.76 -0.76 24.44
CA LEU A 171 -6.20 0.53 24.03
C LEU A 171 -4.90 0.36 23.25
N VAL A 172 -4.00 -0.49 23.72
CA VAL A 172 -2.73 -0.78 23.01
C VAL A 172 -3.02 -1.39 21.64
N THR A 173 -3.94 -2.35 21.54
CA THR A 173 -4.29 -3.02 20.28
C THR A 173 -4.88 -2.04 19.28
N VAL A 174 -5.87 -1.23 19.71
CA VAL A 174 -6.52 -0.24 18.84
C VAL A 174 -5.51 0.80 18.36
N ASN A 175 -4.69 1.36 19.25
CA ASN A 175 -3.69 2.37 18.87
C ASN A 175 -2.59 1.77 18.00
N LEU A 176 -2.18 0.52 18.23
CA LEU A 176 -1.23 -0.19 17.37
C LEU A 176 -1.77 -0.34 15.95
N VAL A 177 -3.00 -0.84 15.80
CA VAL A 177 -3.62 -1.05 14.48
C VAL A 177 -3.81 0.27 13.74
N LEU A 178 -4.32 1.29 14.43
CA LEU A 178 -4.50 2.62 13.84
C LEU A 178 -3.16 3.28 13.51
N GLY A 179 -2.17 3.18 14.39
CA GLY A 179 -0.82 3.67 14.17
C GLY A 179 -0.15 2.98 12.98
N PHE A 180 -0.31 1.66 12.87
CA PHE A 180 0.21 0.88 11.74
C PHE A 180 -0.42 1.32 10.41
N ALA A 181 -1.75 1.39 10.37
CA ALA A 181 -2.48 1.82 9.18
C ALA A 181 -2.10 3.25 8.78
N ALA A 182 -2.16 4.20 9.72
CA ALA A 182 -1.78 5.59 9.47
C ALA A 182 -0.34 5.73 9.00
N GLY A 183 0.59 5.01 9.63
CA GLY A 183 2.00 4.97 9.21
C GLY A 183 2.17 4.44 7.79
N ALA A 184 1.44 3.38 7.40
CA ALA A 184 1.47 2.82 6.06
C ALA A 184 0.93 3.82 5.01
N PHE A 185 -0.23 4.44 5.27
CA PHE A 185 -0.83 5.41 4.34
C PHE A 185 0.04 6.67 4.19
N VAL A 186 0.52 7.25 5.29
CA VAL A 186 1.39 8.43 5.25
C VAL A 186 2.74 8.09 4.61
N GLY A 187 3.35 6.96 4.97
CA GLY A 187 4.61 6.50 4.36
C GLY A 187 4.49 6.21 2.87
N GLY A 188 3.40 5.57 2.45
CA GLY A 188 3.06 5.34 1.05
C GLY A 188 2.85 6.64 0.28
N GLY A 189 2.13 7.59 0.88
CA GLY A 189 1.95 8.93 0.33
C GLY A 189 3.27 9.67 0.14
N ILE A 190 4.15 9.67 1.15
CA ILE A 190 5.49 10.26 1.06
C ILE A 190 6.32 9.59 -0.04
N ALA A 191 6.29 8.25 -0.13
CA ALA A 191 7.02 7.51 -1.14
C ALA A 191 6.49 7.78 -2.56
N ALA A 192 5.18 7.88 -2.74
CA ALA A 192 4.56 8.24 -4.01
C ALA A 192 4.91 9.68 -4.43
N GLY A 193 4.83 10.63 -3.49
CA GLY A 193 5.27 12.01 -3.73
C GLY A 193 6.73 12.09 -4.16
N ALA A 194 7.60 11.31 -3.52
CA ALA A 194 9.01 11.20 -3.89
C ALA A 194 9.23 10.64 -5.30
N ALA A 195 8.38 9.69 -5.72
CA ALA A 195 8.47 9.03 -7.03
C ALA A 195 8.01 9.94 -8.18
N TRP A 196 6.98 10.76 -7.97
CA TRP A 196 6.45 11.65 -9.00
C TRP A 196 7.21 12.97 -9.14
N GLY A 197 7.52 13.62 -8.02
CA GLY A 197 8.05 14.98 -8.01
C GLY A 197 9.43 15.13 -7.38
N GLY A 198 10.11 14.00 -7.18
CA GLY A 198 11.41 13.95 -6.52
C GLY A 198 11.33 14.28 -5.02
N ARG A 199 12.49 14.47 -4.40
CA ARG A 199 12.63 14.63 -2.94
C ARG A 199 12.54 16.08 -2.48
N SER A 200 11.73 16.91 -3.15
CA SER A 200 11.48 18.29 -2.71
C SER A 200 10.53 18.32 -1.50
N VAL A 201 10.58 19.39 -0.71
CA VAL A 201 9.69 19.53 0.47
C VAL A 201 8.22 19.53 0.06
N ALA A 202 7.88 20.18 -1.06
CA ALA A 202 6.51 20.31 -1.53
C ALA A 202 5.90 18.93 -1.86
N TRP A 203 6.63 18.08 -2.57
CA TRP A 203 6.14 16.77 -2.97
C TRP A 203 6.08 15.76 -1.83
N LEU A 204 7.04 15.80 -0.90
CA LEU A 204 6.97 14.93 0.29
C LEU A 204 5.85 15.37 1.25
N ALA A 205 5.66 16.69 1.42
CA ALA A 205 4.56 17.23 2.21
C ALA A 205 3.20 16.91 1.57
N ALA A 206 3.04 17.14 0.26
CA ALA A 206 1.80 16.84 -0.46
C ALA A 206 1.50 15.34 -0.46
N GLY A 207 2.50 14.50 -0.70
CA GLY A 207 2.36 13.05 -0.63
C GLY A 207 1.95 12.57 0.76
N GLY A 208 2.65 13.02 1.80
CA GLY A 208 2.29 12.73 3.18
C GLY A 208 0.88 13.22 3.53
N ALA A 209 0.51 14.43 3.11
CA ALA A 209 -0.82 15.01 3.30
C ALA A 209 -1.90 14.18 2.61
N ALA A 210 -1.68 13.72 1.37
CA ALA A 210 -2.63 12.87 0.65
C ALA A 210 -2.82 11.52 1.36
N GLY A 211 -1.74 10.88 1.82
CA GLY A 211 -1.81 9.65 2.61
C GLY A 211 -2.54 9.84 3.93
N GLY A 212 -2.23 10.92 4.64
CA GLY A 212 -2.88 11.32 5.88
C GLY A 212 -4.37 11.62 5.71
N LEU A 213 -4.73 12.35 4.64
CA LEU A 213 -6.11 12.64 4.27
C LEU A 213 -6.90 11.37 4.05
N LEU A 214 -6.33 10.43 3.29
CA LEU A 214 -6.99 9.16 2.97
C LEU A 214 -7.26 8.34 4.23
N VAL A 215 -6.26 8.16 5.11
CA VAL A 215 -6.48 7.41 6.36
C VAL A 215 -7.45 8.13 7.30
N GLY A 216 -7.39 9.47 7.39
CA GLY A 216 -8.33 10.26 8.18
C GLY A 216 -9.77 10.18 7.66
N ALA A 217 -9.96 10.19 6.34
CA ALA A 217 -11.26 10.01 5.70
C ALA A 217 -11.83 8.61 5.96
N ILE A 218 -11.01 7.58 5.77
CA ILE A 218 -11.42 6.18 6.01
C ILE A 218 -11.75 5.97 7.47
N ALA A 219 -10.91 6.43 8.40
CA ALA A 219 -11.14 6.30 9.84
C ALA A 219 -12.44 6.99 10.27
N ARG A 220 -12.70 8.20 9.74
CA ARG A 220 -13.95 8.92 10.00
C ARG A 220 -15.16 8.18 9.44
N MET A 221 -15.11 7.76 8.18
CA MET A 221 -16.20 7.05 7.52
C MET A 221 -16.54 5.76 8.27
N ILE A 222 -15.55 4.92 8.54
CA ILE A 222 -15.73 3.67 9.30
C ILE A 222 -16.26 3.97 10.70
N GLY A 223 -15.70 4.96 11.39
CA GLY A 223 -16.11 5.33 12.75
C GLY A 223 -17.53 5.84 12.83
N THR A 224 -17.93 6.78 11.96
CA THR A 224 -19.28 7.33 11.96
C THR A 224 -20.31 6.31 11.49
N ASP A 225 -20.02 5.55 10.44
CA ASP A 225 -20.98 4.61 9.86
C ASP A 225 -21.17 3.40 10.77
N LEU A 226 -20.10 2.85 11.35
CA LEU A 226 -20.22 1.77 12.35
C LEU A 226 -20.98 2.25 13.58
N LEU A 227 -20.63 3.40 14.16
CA LEU A 227 -21.31 3.86 15.37
C LEU A 227 -22.78 4.20 15.13
N THR A 228 -23.11 4.74 13.95
CA THR A 228 -24.50 4.96 13.55
C THR A 228 -25.25 3.65 13.38
N LEU A 229 -24.63 2.66 12.74
CA LEU A 229 -25.25 1.37 12.47
C LEU A 229 -25.48 0.56 13.76
N PHE A 230 -24.50 0.55 14.68
CA PHE A 230 -24.58 -0.23 15.92
C PHE A 230 -25.34 0.48 17.06
N PHE A 231 -25.30 1.82 17.12
CA PHE A 231 -25.83 2.57 18.26
C PHE A 231 -26.85 3.66 17.89
N GLY A 232 -27.20 3.81 16.61
CA GLY A 232 -28.17 4.81 16.13
C GLY A 232 -27.71 6.26 16.24
N GLN A 233 -26.43 6.49 16.58
CA GLN A 233 -25.91 7.79 16.95
C GLN A 233 -24.43 7.94 16.56
N ALA A 234 -24.11 8.96 15.74
CA ALA A 234 -22.73 9.29 15.36
C ALA A 234 -22.12 10.37 16.29
N PRO A 235 -20.85 10.24 16.70
CA PRO A 235 -20.10 11.36 17.29
C PRO A 235 -19.82 12.43 16.23
N VAL A 236 -20.05 13.71 16.57
CA VAL A 236 -19.86 14.84 15.64
C VAL A 236 -18.37 15.24 15.50
N ALA A 237 -17.50 14.75 16.39
CA ALA A 237 -16.10 15.18 16.51
C ALA A 237 -15.11 13.99 16.52
N MET A 238 -15.15 13.16 15.47
CA MET A 238 -14.09 12.17 15.21
C MET A 238 -13.01 12.74 14.29
N THR A 239 -11.76 12.33 14.49
CA THR A 239 -10.63 12.63 13.59
C THR A 239 -11.01 12.41 12.14
N GLY A 240 -10.79 13.42 11.31
CA GLY A 240 -11.18 13.42 9.91
C GLY A 240 -10.03 13.55 8.93
N ALA A 241 -10.42 13.74 7.68
CA ALA A 241 -9.56 13.94 6.53
C ALA A 241 -8.61 15.14 6.71
N ALA A 242 -9.09 16.23 7.32
CA ALA A 242 -8.31 17.46 7.51
C ALA A 242 -7.18 17.27 8.53
N GLU A 243 -7.48 16.67 9.69
CA GLU A 243 -6.49 16.35 10.72
C GLU A 243 -5.43 15.38 10.19
N GLY A 244 -5.89 14.35 9.46
CA GLY A 244 -5.01 13.42 8.78
C GLY A 244 -4.07 14.11 7.80
N ALA A 245 -4.58 15.03 6.97
CA ALA A 245 -3.78 15.79 6.01
C ALA A 245 -2.70 16.65 6.69
N ILE A 246 -3.03 17.30 7.81
CA ILE A 246 -2.09 18.14 8.57
C ILE A 246 -0.94 17.30 9.14
N ILE A 247 -1.25 16.16 9.77
CA ILE A 247 -0.25 15.25 10.34
C ILE A 247 0.61 14.62 9.23
N GLY A 248 -0.03 14.26 8.13
CA GLY A 248 0.65 13.74 6.93
C GLY A 248 1.62 14.74 6.33
N ALA A 249 1.21 16.00 6.17
CA ALA A 249 2.08 17.08 5.69
C ALA A 249 3.29 17.29 6.61
N ALA A 250 3.05 17.36 7.92
CA ALA A 250 4.11 17.49 8.92
C ALA A 250 5.10 16.31 8.85
N SER A 251 4.62 15.08 8.64
CA SER A 251 5.44 13.89 8.46
C SER A 251 6.31 13.98 7.20
N GLY A 252 5.74 14.46 6.09
CA GLY A 252 6.47 14.69 4.84
C GLY A 252 7.56 15.75 4.97
N ILE A 253 7.26 16.89 5.60
CA ILE A 253 8.23 17.96 5.89
C ILE A 253 9.34 17.43 6.80
N ALA A 254 9.00 16.74 7.88
CA ALA A 254 9.97 16.18 8.81
C ALA A 254 10.88 15.13 8.13
N ALA A 255 10.32 14.27 7.27
CA ALA A 255 11.08 13.30 6.49
C ALA A 255 12.04 13.96 5.48
N TRP A 256 11.66 15.12 4.95
CA TRP A 256 12.52 15.94 4.08
C TRP A 256 13.69 16.56 4.86
N ILE A 257 13.43 17.18 6.03
CA ILE A 257 14.48 17.74 6.88
C ILE A 257 15.47 16.64 7.30
N ALA A 258 14.94 15.50 7.74
CA ALA A 258 15.76 14.36 8.14
C ALA A 258 16.63 13.83 6.99
N ALA A 259 16.15 13.90 5.74
CA ALA A 259 16.93 13.49 4.58
C ALA A 259 18.11 14.42 4.28
N ARG A 260 18.01 15.73 4.59
CA ARG A 260 19.06 16.74 4.34
C ARG A 260 20.21 16.75 5.36
N GLY A 261 20.04 16.14 6.52
CA GLY A 261 21.11 16.06 7.53
C GLY A 261 22.22 15.10 7.10
N GLU A 262 23.23 15.59 6.40
CA GLU A 262 24.35 14.78 5.88
C GLU A 262 25.43 14.46 6.93
N SER A 263 25.53 15.24 8.02
CA SER A 263 26.69 15.16 8.94
C SER A 263 26.35 14.88 10.42
N GLY A 264 25.18 14.32 10.72
CA GLY A 264 24.69 14.12 12.09
C GLY A 264 24.39 12.67 12.50
N THR A 265 24.37 12.42 13.82
CA THR A 265 23.85 11.17 14.41
C THR A 265 22.39 10.94 14.00
N VAL A 266 21.89 9.69 14.08
CA VAL A 266 20.47 9.37 13.80
C VAL A 266 19.54 10.29 14.58
N PHE A 267 19.89 10.56 15.84
CA PHE A 267 19.15 11.44 16.73
C PHE A 267 19.02 12.87 16.20
N ALA A 268 20.11 13.47 15.71
CA ALA A 268 20.08 14.82 15.15
C ALA A 268 19.17 14.94 13.92
N ARG A 269 19.04 13.86 13.12
CA ARG A 269 18.15 13.83 11.95
C ARG A 269 16.68 13.72 12.33
N ILE A 270 16.37 13.12 13.47
CA ILE A 270 14.99 12.90 13.94
C ILE A 270 14.50 14.07 14.83
N ALA A 271 15.42 14.82 15.48
CA ALA A 271 15.09 15.91 16.40
C ALA A 271 14.04 16.94 15.91
N PRO A 272 13.95 17.29 14.60
CA PRO A 272 12.90 18.19 14.11
C PRO A 272 11.49 17.59 14.10
N ALA A 273 11.38 16.26 14.05
CA ALA A 273 10.11 15.54 13.93
C ALA A 273 9.12 15.80 15.09
N PRO A 274 9.52 15.72 16.39
CA PRO A 274 8.59 16.00 17.48
C PRO A 274 8.11 17.45 17.49
N VAL A 275 8.95 18.41 17.10
CA VAL A 275 8.57 19.84 17.05
C VAL A 275 7.54 20.09 15.95
N LEU A 276 7.75 19.54 14.76
CA LEU A 276 6.80 19.63 13.65
C LEU A 276 5.49 18.91 13.96
N GLY A 277 5.56 17.75 14.59
CA GLY A 277 4.36 17.04 15.06
C GLY A 277 3.61 17.83 16.12
N ALA A 278 4.29 18.38 17.13
CA ALA A 278 3.66 19.21 18.16
C ALA A 278 2.97 20.45 17.56
N ALA A 279 3.62 21.13 16.60
CA ALA A 279 3.04 22.26 15.88
C ALA A 279 1.79 21.85 15.08
N ALA A 280 1.84 20.71 14.37
CA ALA A 280 0.69 20.15 13.66
C ALA A 280 -0.48 19.84 14.62
N GLY A 281 -0.20 19.23 15.78
CA GLY A 281 -1.23 18.96 16.79
C GLY A 281 -1.80 20.23 17.42
N ALA A 282 -0.99 21.28 17.62
CA ALA A 282 -1.48 22.58 18.08
C ALA A 282 -2.42 23.22 17.04
N ILE A 283 -2.08 23.17 15.74
CA ILE A 283 -2.95 23.66 14.66
C ILE A 283 -4.29 22.91 14.65
N ILE A 284 -4.25 21.57 14.79
CA ILE A 284 -5.46 20.74 14.84
C ILE A 284 -6.32 21.11 16.05
N ALA A 285 -5.71 21.25 17.22
CA ALA A 285 -6.42 21.61 18.44
C ALA A 285 -7.06 23.00 18.35
N LEU A 286 -6.37 23.98 17.76
CA LEU A 286 -6.90 25.34 17.51
C LEU A 286 -8.05 25.34 16.50
N ALA A 287 -8.05 24.43 15.53
CA ALA A 287 -9.15 24.22 14.60
C ALA A 287 -10.36 23.48 15.21
N GLY A 288 -10.29 23.13 16.51
CA GLY A 288 -11.32 22.36 17.21
C GLY A 288 -11.28 20.85 16.91
N GLY A 289 -10.27 20.39 16.16
CA GLY A 289 -10.04 18.98 15.88
C GLY A 289 -9.58 18.24 17.14
N ARG A 290 -10.02 16.99 17.27
CA ARG A 290 -9.67 16.10 18.38
C ARG A 290 -9.05 14.84 17.84
N LEU A 291 -7.87 14.47 18.33
CA LEU A 291 -7.18 13.23 17.97
C LEU A 291 -7.70 12.03 18.78
N MET A 292 -6.90 10.97 18.94
CA MET A 292 -7.31 9.69 19.51
C MET A 292 -7.96 9.85 20.88
N ILE A 293 -7.28 10.45 21.87
CA ILE A 293 -7.85 10.60 23.21
C ILE A 293 -9.07 11.53 23.21
N GLY A 294 -9.07 12.57 22.37
CA GLY A 294 -10.17 13.51 22.29
C GLY A 294 -11.43 12.90 21.67
N SER A 295 -11.24 11.97 20.72
CA SER A 295 -12.32 11.15 20.15
C SER A 295 -12.83 10.12 21.15
N LEU A 296 -11.93 9.48 21.92
CA LEU A 296 -12.27 8.57 23.02
C LEU A 296 -13.05 9.30 24.14
N ALA A 297 -12.66 10.52 24.50
CA ALA A 297 -13.37 11.37 25.46
C ALA A 297 -14.78 11.70 24.98
N ALA A 298 -14.93 12.12 23.71
CA ALA A 298 -16.24 12.38 23.13
C ALA A 298 -17.13 11.12 23.07
N LEU A 299 -16.53 9.95 22.92
CA LEU A 299 -17.23 8.66 22.96
C LEU A 299 -17.66 8.30 24.39
N ALA A 300 -16.78 8.47 25.38
CA ALA A 300 -17.09 8.20 26.78
C ALA A 300 -18.26 9.06 27.30
N ASP A 301 -18.27 10.36 26.98
CA ASP A 301 -19.33 11.29 27.37
C ASP A 301 -20.71 10.87 26.84
N ARG A 302 -20.76 10.25 25.65
CA ARG A 302 -22.02 9.83 25.00
C ARG A 302 -22.53 8.49 25.49
N PHE A 303 -21.64 7.60 25.92
CA PHE A 303 -21.98 6.28 26.41
C PHE A 303 -21.76 6.20 27.92
N ALA A 304 -22.77 6.63 28.69
CA ALA A 304 -22.73 6.66 30.17
C ALA A 304 -22.49 5.29 30.83
N GLN A 305 -22.72 4.19 30.10
CA GLN A 305 -22.43 2.81 30.53
C GLN A 305 -21.01 2.34 30.16
N SER A 306 -20.21 3.19 29.52
CA SER A 306 -18.85 2.83 29.10
C SER A 306 -17.94 2.64 30.32
N ARG A 307 -17.08 1.62 30.26
CA ARG A 307 -16.05 1.40 31.29
C ARG A 307 -14.86 2.36 31.15
N LEU A 308 -14.89 3.26 30.17
CA LEU A 308 -13.84 4.22 29.89
C LEU A 308 -14.08 5.49 30.72
N ARG A 309 -13.42 5.60 31.88
CA ARG A 309 -13.44 6.83 32.68
C ARG A 309 -12.28 7.73 32.26
N ILE A 310 -12.63 8.84 31.61
CA ILE A 310 -11.72 9.93 31.28
C ILE A 310 -12.04 11.07 32.25
N ASP A 311 -11.46 10.99 33.45
CA ASP A 311 -11.75 11.93 34.53
C ASP A 311 -11.05 13.28 34.25
N GLY A 312 -11.81 14.35 34.04
CA GLY A 312 -11.33 15.73 34.24
C GLY A 312 -10.29 16.27 33.26
N VAL A 313 -10.24 15.80 32.00
CA VAL A 313 -9.37 16.41 30.98
C VAL A 313 -9.96 17.76 30.57
N ALA A 314 -9.61 18.82 31.29
CA ALA A 314 -9.98 20.18 30.90
C ALA A 314 -9.55 20.43 29.43
N THR A 315 -10.32 21.23 28.68
CA THR A 315 -10.06 21.53 27.26
C THR A 315 -8.62 21.98 26.97
N GLN A 316 -7.98 22.64 27.94
CA GLN A 316 -6.57 23.00 27.91
C GLN A 316 -5.59 21.80 27.85
N TRP A 317 -5.92 20.66 28.47
CA TRP A 317 -5.13 19.44 28.42
C TRP A 317 -5.33 18.68 27.11
N LEU A 318 -6.52 18.74 26.50
CA LEU A 318 -6.79 18.08 25.22
C LEU A 318 -5.88 18.62 24.09
N ALA A 319 -5.60 19.92 24.08
CA ALA A 319 -4.69 20.51 23.11
C ALA A 319 -3.25 20.02 23.28
N LEU A 320 -2.77 19.91 24.53
CA LEU A 320 -1.45 19.38 24.86
C LEU A 320 -1.32 17.90 24.49
N VAL A 321 -2.35 17.09 24.75
CA VAL A 321 -2.33 15.68 24.38
C VAL A 321 -2.36 15.52 22.86
N THR A 322 -3.17 16.31 22.14
CA THR A 322 -3.20 16.32 20.66
C THR A 322 -1.81 16.67 20.09
N ALA A 323 -1.12 17.66 20.67
CA ALA A 323 0.25 17.99 20.30
C ALA A 323 1.23 16.84 20.58
N ALA A 324 1.11 16.18 21.73
CA ALA A 324 1.95 15.03 22.09
C ALA A 324 1.70 13.81 21.18
N GLU A 325 0.45 13.50 20.86
CA GLU A 325 0.05 12.43 19.94
C GLU A 325 0.65 12.65 18.55
N CYS A 326 0.52 13.85 17.99
CA CYS A 326 1.15 14.21 16.73
C CYS A 326 2.67 14.14 16.78
N ALA A 327 3.29 14.68 17.84
CA ALA A 327 4.73 14.65 18.03
C ALA A 327 5.25 13.20 18.02
N LEU A 328 4.58 12.32 18.75
CA LEU A 328 4.94 10.91 18.86
C LEU A 328 4.79 10.18 17.52
N PHE A 329 3.66 10.38 16.82
CA PHE A 329 3.41 9.76 15.51
C PHE A 329 4.42 10.21 14.46
N VAL A 330 4.61 11.52 14.30
CA VAL A 330 5.55 12.08 13.32
C VAL A 330 6.98 11.61 13.62
N THR A 331 7.36 11.55 14.90
CA THR A 331 8.67 11.02 15.32
C THR A 331 8.82 9.55 14.97
N GLY A 332 7.83 8.72 15.26
CA GLY A 332 7.85 7.28 14.96
C GLY A 332 8.01 7.01 13.47
N VAL A 333 7.21 7.67 12.63
CA VAL A 333 7.29 7.55 11.16
C VAL A 333 8.66 7.99 10.64
N VAL A 334 9.14 9.17 11.04
CA VAL A 334 10.41 9.72 10.55
C VAL A 334 11.61 8.90 11.02
N ALA A 335 11.61 8.47 12.28
CA ALA A 335 12.66 7.61 12.83
C ALA A 335 12.78 6.31 12.04
N ALA A 336 11.65 5.64 11.77
CA ALA A 336 11.64 4.41 11.00
C ALA A 336 12.10 4.63 9.55
N LEU A 337 11.68 5.72 8.90
CA LEU A 337 12.16 6.10 7.56
C LEU A 337 13.67 6.36 7.52
N VAL A 338 14.22 7.05 8.52
CA VAL A 338 15.68 7.31 8.61
C VAL A 338 16.44 6.00 8.76
N VAL A 339 15.99 5.09 9.62
CA VAL A 339 16.60 3.77 9.82
C VAL A 339 16.52 2.94 8.54
N ALA A 340 15.34 2.85 7.91
CA ALA A 340 15.14 2.08 6.69
C ALA A 340 15.97 2.57 5.50
N ARG A 341 16.24 3.88 5.42
CA ARG A 341 17.12 4.47 4.40
C ARG A 341 18.59 4.19 4.67
N ARG A 342 19.02 4.12 5.94
CA ARG A 342 20.39 3.73 6.32
C ARG A 342 20.69 2.25 6.07
N LEU A 343 19.71 1.38 6.29
CA LEU A 343 19.85 -0.07 6.04
C LEU A 343 19.70 -0.44 4.56
N GLY A 344 19.51 0.55 3.68
CA GLY A 344 19.41 0.34 2.26
C GLY A 344 20.75 0.12 1.56
N PRO A 345 20.75 -0.60 0.42
CA PRO A 345 21.93 -0.59 -0.44
C PRO A 345 22.31 0.86 -0.76
N ALA A 346 23.59 1.19 -0.63
CA ALA A 346 24.11 2.49 -1.00
C ALA A 346 23.69 2.77 -2.45
N ARG A 347 22.98 3.89 -2.65
CA ARG A 347 22.60 4.35 -3.98
C ARG A 347 23.80 4.98 -4.67
#